data_AF-A0A2T4STQ6-F1
#
_entry.id   AF-A0A2T4STQ6-F1
#
_cell.length_a   1.000
_cell.length_b   1.000
_cell.length_c   1.000
_cell.angle_alpha   90.00
_cell.angle_beta   90.00
_cell.angle_gamma   90.00
#
_symmetry.space_group_name_H-M   'P 1'
#
loop_
_entity.id
_entity.type
_entity.pdbx_description
1 polymer ?
#
loop_
_entity_poly.entity_id
_entity_poly.type
_entity_poly.pdbx_seq_one_letter_code
_entity_poly.pdbx_strand_id
1 'polypeptide(L)'
;MAKVTLTIEGKNKIFTKDKLNLGAMKAQAEFEAKLQNSFGYMDDLQNLYRKHRTILGKIERENEKLQNVETDEEVDAIYEKIDELENTEEYAEFEAKAEELNKKAEEDTETNNFEVFDEFAQLLVTVFDDKFTVDEVFKGLSVENSLPETYSKIFANNDTGKHKKATTTKAKAQTK
;
A
#
# COMPACT_ATOMS: atom_id res chain seq x y z
N MET A 1 2.96 23.14 -3.02
CA MET A 1 3.67 23.17 -4.32
C MET A 1 3.93 21.76 -4.80
N ALA A 2 3.25 21.37 -5.87
CA ALA A 2 3.54 20.14 -6.61
C ALA A 2 4.72 20.37 -7.57
N LYS A 3 5.55 19.34 -7.77
CA LYS A 3 6.72 19.40 -8.67
C LYS A 3 6.91 18.08 -9.41
N VAL A 4 7.03 18.14 -10.73
CA VAL A 4 7.33 16.97 -11.59
C VAL A 4 8.49 17.29 -12.51
N THR A 5 9.30 16.29 -12.84
CA THR A 5 10.37 16.37 -13.84
C THR A 5 10.06 15.39 -14.96
N LEU A 6 10.00 15.86 -16.20
CA LEU A 6 9.73 15.04 -17.39
C LEU A 6 10.84 15.22 -18.42
N THR A 7 11.25 14.13 -19.06
CA THR A 7 12.15 14.13 -20.21
C THR A 7 11.33 14.33 -21.48
N ILE A 8 11.40 15.51 -22.09
CA ILE A 8 10.67 15.84 -23.32
C ILE A 8 11.71 16.24 -24.37
N GLU A 9 11.66 15.61 -25.54
CA GLU A 9 12.61 15.83 -26.65
C GLU A 9 14.09 15.66 -26.22
N GLY A 10 14.36 14.69 -25.34
CA GLY A 10 15.70 14.42 -24.82
C GLY A 10 16.22 15.44 -23.80
N LYS A 11 15.37 16.32 -23.27
CA LYS A 11 15.73 17.30 -22.23
C LYS A 11 14.83 17.17 -21.00
N ASN A 12 15.45 17.22 -19.82
CA ASN A 12 14.73 17.25 -18.55
C ASN A 12 14.10 18.63 -18.34
N LYS A 13 12.77 18.68 -18.32
CA LYS A 13 11.97 19.87 -18.01
C LYS A 13 11.35 19.71 -16.63
N ILE A 14 11.42 20.76 -15.81
CA ILE A 14 10.85 20.79 -14.46
C ILE A 14 9.59 21.64 -14.50
N PHE A 15 8.49 21.09 -14.00
CA PHE A 15 7.22 21.79 -13.85
C PHE A 15 6.87 21.92 -12.37
N THR A 16 6.48 23.12 -11.96
CA THR A 16 6.03 23.42 -10.60
C THR A 16 4.64 24.05 -10.62
N LYS A 17 3.84 23.74 -9.60
CA LYS A 17 2.50 24.29 -9.40
C LYS A 17 2.30 24.63 -7.93
N ASP A 18 2.16 25.91 -7.63
CA ASP A 18 2.08 26.40 -6.24
C ASP A 18 0.72 26.14 -5.60
N LYS A 19 -0.35 26.44 -6.33
CA LYS A 19 -1.74 26.28 -5.89
C LYS A 19 -2.51 25.49 -6.93
N LEU A 20 -3.21 24.46 -6.48
CA LEU A 20 -4.13 23.71 -7.32
C LEU A 20 -5.44 24.49 -7.47
N ASN A 21 -6.05 24.43 -8.65
CA ASN A 21 -7.42 24.86 -8.83
C ASN A 21 -8.38 23.78 -8.27
N LEU A 22 -9.67 24.10 -8.13
CA LEU A 22 -10.65 23.18 -7.56
C LEU A 22 -10.79 21.87 -8.34
N GLY A 23 -10.66 21.91 -9.67
CA GLY A 23 -10.68 20.72 -10.52
C GLY A 23 -9.50 19.79 -10.26
N ALA A 24 -8.29 20.35 -10.22
CA ALA A 24 -7.07 19.62 -9.90
C ALA A 24 -7.08 19.05 -8.46
N MET A 25 -7.66 19.77 -7.49
CA MET A 25 -7.84 19.25 -6.13
C MET A 25 -8.79 18.05 -6.10
N LYS A 26 -9.91 18.11 -6.82
CA LYS A 26 -10.86 16.99 -6.92
C LYS A 26 -10.22 15.77 -7.59
N ALA A 27 -9.60 15.97 -8.75
CA ALA A 27 -8.91 14.91 -9.48
C ALA A 27 -7.81 14.26 -8.62
N GLN A 28 -7.05 15.07 -7.87
CA GLN A 28 -6.04 14.56 -6.94
C GLN A 28 -6.68 13.72 -5.83
N ALA A 29 -7.76 14.19 -5.21
CA ALA A 29 -8.44 13.46 -4.14
C ALA A 29 -9.06 12.13 -4.61
N GLU A 30 -9.66 12.12 -5.80
CA GLU A 30 -10.21 10.91 -6.43
C GLU A 30 -9.10 9.89 -6.72
N PHE A 31 -7.98 10.34 -7.29
CA PHE A 31 -6.83 9.49 -7.54
C PHE A 31 -6.19 8.98 -6.25
N GLU A 32 -6.09 9.81 -5.20
CA GLU A 32 -5.54 9.39 -3.91
C GLU A 32 -6.42 8.34 -3.23
N ALA A 33 -7.74 8.45 -3.33
CA ALA A 33 -8.66 7.43 -2.83
C ALA A 33 -8.51 6.10 -3.60
N LYS A 34 -8.36 6.14 -4.92
CA LYS A 34 -8.09 4.95 -5.73
C LYS A 34 -6.75 4.32 -5.36
N LEU A 35 -5.69 5.14 -5.26
CA LEU A 35 -4.38 4.69 -4.83
C LEU A 35 -4.47 4.03 -3.43
N GLN A 36 -5.15 4.66 -2.47
CA GLN A 36 -5.36 4.07 -1.15
C GLN A 36 -6.13 2.74 -1.19
N ASN A 37 -7.16 2.63 -2.03
CA ASN A 37 -7.91 1.38 -2.17
C ASN A 37 -7.05 0.28 -2.80
N SER A 38 -6.29 0.59 -3.86
CA SER A 38 -5.38 -0.35 -4.53
C SER A 38 -4.24 -0.82 -3.62
N PHE A 39 -3.81 -0.01 -2.65
CA PHE A 39 -2.80 -0.40 -1.64
C PHE A 39 -3.43 -0.77 -0.27
N GLY A 40 -4.75 -0.74 -0.14
CA GLY A 40 -5.50 -1.03 1.09
C GLY A 40 -5.46 -2.50 1.46
N TYR A 41 -5.30 -3.38 0.47
CA TYR A 41 -5.07 -4.82 0.66
C TYR A 41 -3.97 -5.11 1.70
N MET A 42 -2.86 -4.36 1.69
CA MET A 42 -1.78 -4.61 2.65
C MET A 42 -2.16 -4.23 4.08
N ASP A 43 -3.00 -3.22 4.27
CA ASP A 43 -3.50 -2.85 5.60
C ASP A 43 -4.54 -3.88 6.08
N ASP A 44 -5.43 -4.32 5.19
CA ASP A 44 -6.41 -5.38 5.48
C ASP A 44 -5.72 -6.71 5.82
N LEU A 45 -4.68 -7.08 5.08
CA LEU A 45 -3.87 -8.26 5.35
C LEU A 45 -3.18 -8.13 6.72
N GLN A 46 -2.53 -7.00 7.01
CA GLN A 46 -1.91 -6.78 8.33
C GLN A 46 -2.93 -6.85 9.48
N ASN A 47 -4.13 -6.30 9.29
CA ASN A 47 -5.20 -6.37 10.26
C ASN A 47 -5.71 -7.80 10.46
N LEU A 48 -5.81 -8.59 9.39
CA LEU A 48 -6.16 -10.00 9.44
C LEU A 48 -5.14 -10.79 10.25
N TYR A 49 -3.85 -10.67 9.93
CA TYR A 49 -2.76 -11.31 10.69
C TYR A 49 -2.75 -10.89 12.17
N ARG A 50 -3.00 -9.60 12.47
CA ARG A 50 -3.08 -9.13 13.85
C ARG A 50 -4.26 -9.75 14.60
N LYS A 51 -5.42 -9.86 13.95
CA LYS A 51 -6.63 -10.42 14.55
C LYS A 51 -6.46 -11.90 14.89
N HIS A 52 -5.80 -12.66 14.02
CA HIS A 52 -5.59 -14.11 14.16
C HIS A 52 -4.19 -14.45 14.71
N ARG A 53 -3.48 -13.49 15.31
CA ARG A 53 -2.11 -13.68 15.83
C ARG A 53 -2.01 -14.82 16.83
N THR A 54 -3.07 -15.07 17.60
CA THR A 54 -3.06 -16.10 18.64
C THR A 54 -2.95 -17.50 18.04
N ILE A 55 -3.81 -17.85 17.07
CA ILE A 55 -3.77 -19.16 16.42
C ILE A 55 -2.49 -19.32 15.59
N LEU A 56 -2.13 -18.30 14.82
CA LEU A 56 -0.90 -18.31 14.01
C LEU A 56 0.35 -18.47 14.87
N GLY A 57 0.41 -17.79 16.02
CA GLY A 57 1.53 -17.91 16.95
C GLY A 57 1.59 -19.26 17.67
N LYS A 58 0.49 -20.02 17.78
CA LYS A 58 0.54 -21.41 18.26
C LYS A 58 1.13 -22.32 17.20
N ILE A 59 0.66 -22.19 15.96
CA ILE A 59 1.18 -22.96 14.81
C ILE A 59 2.68 -22.69 14.61
N GLU A 60 3.10 -21.41 14.70
CA GLU A 60 4.51 -21.02 14.62
C GLU A 60 5.36 -21.72 15.70
N ARG A 61 4.89 -21.76 16.95
CA ARG A 61 5.62 -22.44 18.05
C ARG A 61 5.72 -23.94 17.88
N GLU A 62 4.68 -24.60 17.35
CA GLU A 62 4.77 -26.03 17.06
C GLU A 62 5.75 -26.27 15.90
N ASN A 63 5.71 -25.44 14.85
CA ASN A 63 6.69 -25.48 13.76
C ASN A 63 8.14 -25.23 14.22
N GLU A 64 8.38 -24.32 15.17
CA GLU A 64 9.71 -24.10 15.75
C GLU A 64 10.27 -25.36 16.45
N LYS A 65 9.40 -26.21 17.01
CA LYS A 65 9.84 -27.47 17.62
C LYS A 65 10.36 -28.46 16.60
N LEU A 66 9.91 -28.39 15.34
CA LEU A 66 10.44 -29.22 14.24
C LEU A 66 11.95 -29.00 14.02
N GLN A 67 12.51 -27.88 14.49
CA GLN A 67 13.95 -27.60 14.37
C GLN A 67 14.80 -28.36 15.40
N ASN A 68 14.19 -28.87 16.48
CA ASN A 68 14.90 -29.47 17.62
C ASN A 68 14.44 -30.90 17.93
N VAL A 69 13.74 -31.55 16.99
CA VAL A 69 13.29 -32.94 17.14
C VAL A 69 14.40 -33.91 16.78
N GLU A 70 14.51 -34.98 17.57
CA GLU A 70 15.55 -35.99 17.41
C GLU A 70 14.99 -37.32 16.91
N THR A 71 13.66 -37.47 16.91
CA THR A 71 12.96 -38.72 16.56
C THR A 71 11.75 -38.47 15.65
N ASP A 72 11.44 -39.47 14.82
CA ASP A 72 10.27 -39.43 13.92
C ASP A 72 8.95 -39.41 14.71
N GLU A 73 8.90 -40.05 15.89
CA GLU A 73 7.71 -40.04 16.76
C GLU A 73 7.39 -38.63 17.29
N GLU A 74 8.40 -37.81 17.57
CA GLU A 74 8.19 -36.42 17.98
C GLU A 74 7.77 -35.53 16.80
N VAL A 75 8.26 -35.83 15.59
CA VAL A 75 7.84 -35.16 14.36
C VAL A 75 6.35 -35.39 14.10
N ASP A 76 5.90 -36.65 14.17
CA ASP A 76 4.49 -37.01 13.98
C ASP A 76 3.57 -36.33 15.01
N ALA A 77 3.98 -36.32 16.28
CA ALA A 77 3.22 -35.67 17.34
C ALA A 77 3.14 -34.14 17.22
N ILE A 78 4.11 -33.51 16.53
CA ILE A 78 4.06 -32.08 16.22
C ILE A 78 3.10 -31.84 15.05
N TYR A 79 3.15 -32.67 14.00
CA TYR A 79 2.24 -32.56 12.88
C TYR A 79 0.77 -32.75 13.29
N GLU A 80 0.46 -33.73 14.15
CA GLU A 80 -0.90 -33.90 14.68
C GLU A 80 -1.40 -32.63 15.40
N LYS A 81 -0.54 -31.96 16.16
CA LYS A 81 -0.92 -30.71 16.85
C LYS A 81 -1.12 -29.55 15.89
N ILE A 82 -0.32 -29.48 14.83
CA ILE A 82 -0.51 -28.47 13.78
C ILE A 82 -1.86 -28.73 13.10
N ASP A 83 -2.14 -29.98 12.72
CA ASP A 83 -3.42 -30.37 12.11
C ASP A 83 -4.61 -30.03 13.03
N GLU A 84 -4.51 -30.28 14.34
CA GLU A 84 -5.55 -29.88 15.30
C GLU A 84 -5.78 -28.36 15.32
N LEU A 85 -4.71 -27.57 15.24
CA LEU A 85 -4.79 -26.10 15.21
C LEU A 85 -5.36 -25.59 13.87
N GLU A 86 -4.99 -26.21 12.76
CA GLU A 86 -5.49 -25.87 11.42
C GLU A 86 -6.96 -26.26 11.25
N ASN A 87 -7.43 -27.32 11.92
CA ASN A 87 -8.85 -27.70 11.93
C ASN A 87 -9.75 -26.84 12.84
N THR A 88 -9.23 -25.76 13.43
CA THR A 88 -10.04 -24.85 14.25
C THR A 88 -10.86 -23.87 13.41
N GLU A 89 -12.04 -23.47 13.92
CA GLU A 89 -12.87 -22.43 13.30
C GLU A 89 -12.11 -21.10 13.14
N GLU A 90 -11.23 -20.75 14.10
CA GLU A 90 -10.42 -19.53 14.05
C GLU A 90 -9.43 -19.53 12.89
N TYR A 91 -8.83 -20.68 12.57
CA TYR A 91 -7.91 -20.85 11.44
C TYR A 91 -8.66 -20.88 10.12
N ALA A 92 -9.77 -21.62 10.03
CA ALA A 92 -10.63 -21.62 8.84
C ALA A 92 -11.14 -20.21 8.48
N GLU A 93 -11.51 -19.39 9.48
CA GLU A 93 -11.86 -17.98 9.27
C GLU A 93 -10.70 -17.13 8.73
N PHE A 94 -9.48 -17.40 9.21
CA PHE A 94 -8.28 -16.72 8.73
C PHE A 94 -8.00 -17.08 7.28
N GLU A 95 -8.02 -18.38 6.95
CA GLU A 95 -7.71 -18.91 5.63
C GLU A 95 -8.70 -18.40 4.58
N ALA A 96 -10.01 -18.48 4.87
CA ALA A 96 -11.05 -18.00 3.96
C ALA A 96 -10.93 -16.50 3.67
N LYS A 97 -10.58 -15.68 4.67
CA LYS A 97 -10.39 -14.23 4.49
C LYS A 97 -9.07 -13.91 3.81
N ALA A 98 -8.01 -14.66 4.07
CA ALA A 98 -6.73 -14.50 3.38
C ALA A 98 -6.89 -14.81 1.89
N GLU A 99 -7.62 -15.87 1.55
CA GLU A 99 -7.96 -16.23 0.17
C GLU A 99 -8.82 -15.15 -0.50
N GLU A 100 -9.86 -14.64 0.18
CA GLU A 100 -10.69 -13.55 -0.34
C GLU A 100 -9.87 -12.29 -0.64
N LEU A 101 -8.98 -11.91 0.28
CA LEU A 101 -8.10 -10.76 0.10
C LEU A 101 -7.12 -10.97 -1.05
N ASN A 102 -6.51 -12.16 -1.15
CA ASN A 102 -5.60 -12.50 -2.24
C ASN A 102 -6.29 -12.46 -3.59
N LYS A 103 -7.50 -13.02 -3.68
CA LYS A 103 -8.31 -12.97 -4.91
C LYS A 103 -8.67 -11.55 -5.30
N LYS A 104 -9.05 -10.70 -4.34
CA LYS A 104 -9.24 -9.26 -4.59
C LYS A 104 -7.97 -8.60 -5.10
N ALA A 105 -6.82 -8.91 -4.50
CA ALA A 105 -5.54 -8.37 -4.96
C ALA A 105 -5.19 -8.83 -6.38
N GLU A 106 -5.45 -10.09 -6.75
CA GLU A 106 -5.22 -10.63 -8.09
C GLU A 106 -6.17 -9.99 -9.13
N GLU A 107 -7.45 -9.88 -8.82
CA GLU A 107 -8.44 -9.19 -9.68
C GLU A 107 -8.10 -7.69 -9.85
N ASP A 108 -7.59 -7.05 -8.79
CA ASP A 108 -7.17 -5.66 -8.83
C ASP A 108 -5.82 -5.43 -9.52
N THR A 109 -4.88 -6.39 -9.55
CA THR A 109 -3.50 -6.14 -10.00
C THR A 109 -3.30 -6.15 -11.52
N GLU A 110 -4.03 -6.95 -12.28
CA GLU A 110 -3.85 -6.97 -13.75
C GLU A 110 -4.60 -5.84 -14.46
N THR A 111 -5.79 -5.48 -13.98
CA THR A 111 -6.64 -4.46 -14.62
C THR A 111 -6.36 -3.06 -14.08
N ASN A 112 -6.21 -2.88 -12.76
CA ASN A 112 -6.01 -1.54 -12.21
C ASN A 112 -4.59 -1.02 -12.44
N ASN A 113 -3.54 -1.84 -12.59
CA ASN A 113 -2.19 -1.26 -12.70
C ASN A 113 -2.05 -0.39 -13.96
N PHE A 114 -2.52 -0.86 -15.12
CA PHE A 114 -2.46 -0.09 -16.36
C PHE A 114 -3.38 1.15 -16.29
N GLU A 115 -4.62 0.97 -15.85
CA GLU A 115 -5.58 2.07 -15.69
C GLU A 115 -5.10 3.12 -14.68
N VAL A 116 -4.46 2.71 -13.57
CA VAL A 116 -3.94 3.62 -12.55
C VAL A 116 -2.74 4.42 -13.08
N PHE A 117 -1.90 3.85 -13.96
CA PHE A 117 -0.85 4.63 -14.63
C PHE A 117 -1.43 5.64 -15.65
N ASP A 118 -2.45 5.26 -16.42
CA ASP A 118 -3.15 6.15 -17.34
C ASP A 118 -3.82 7.31 -16.58
N GLU A 119 -4.54 6.99 -15.50
CA GLU A 119 -5.18 7.96 -14.63
C GLU A 119 -4.15 8.87 -13.94
N PHE A 120 -3.00 8.32 -13.55
CA PHE A 120 -1.92 9.13 -12.99
C PHE A 120 -1.35 10.10 -14.00
N ALA A 121 -1.13 9.66 -15.25
CA ALA A 121 -0.67 10.53 -16.31
C ALA A 121 -1.69 11.64 -16.59
N GLN A 122 -2.98 11.29 -16.67
CA GLN A 122 -4.06 12.25 -16.84
C GLN A 122 -4.16 13.23 -15.66
N LEU A 123 -3.93 12.77 -14.43
CA LEU A 123 -3.86 13.62 -13.25
C LEU A 123 -2.73 14.65 -13.37
N LEU A 124 -1.53 14.22 -13.80
CA LEU A 124 -0.41 15.14 -13.96
C LEU A 124 -0.70 16.20 -15.03
N VAL A 125 -1.26 15.80 -16.18
CA VAL A 125 -1.69 16.74 -17.22
C VAL A 125 -2.67 17.78 -16.66
N THR A 126 -3.68 17.31 -15.91
CA THR A 126 -4.71 18.17 -15.29
C THR A 126 -4.13 19.12 -14.23
N VAL A 127 -3.25 18.62 -13.36
CA VAL A 127 -2.63 19.40 -12.27
C VAL A 127 -1.73 20.51 -12.80
N PHE A 128 -1.04 20.24 -13.91
CA PHE A 128 -0.09 21.17 -14.51
C PHE A 128 -0.69 21.99 -15.66
N ASP A 129 -2.03 22.05 -15.77
CA ASP A 129 -2.80 22.83 -16.74
C ASP A 129 -2.41 22.53 -18.21
N ASP A 130 -2.37 21.25 -18.59
CA ASP A 130 -2.14 20.79 -19.97
C ASP A 130 -0.80 21.25 -20.57
N LYS A 131 0.20 21.55 -19.74
CA LYS A 131 1.57 21.93 -20.18
C LYS A 131 2.34 20.82 -20.90
N PHE A 132 1.87 19.59 -20.78
CA PHE A 132 2.40 18.39 -21.40
C PHE A 132 1.25 17.40 -21.59
N THR A 133 1.46 16.40 -22.42
CA THR A 133 0.47 15.37 -22.78
C THR A 133 0.68 14.09 -21.98
N VAL A 134 -0.34 13.21 -21.97
CA VAL A 134 -0.25 11.87 -21.37
C VAL A 134 0.92 11.08 -21.97
N ASP A 135 1.10 11.14 -23.29
CA ASP A 135 2.23 10.51 -23.98
C ASP A 135 3.60 11.01 -23.50
N GLU A 136 3.72 12.31 -23.24
CA GLU A 136 4.95 12.91 -22.71
C GLU A 136 5.20 12.53 -21.25
N VAL A 137 4.13 12.28 -20.46
CA VAL A 137 4.27 11.70 -19.13
C VAL A 137 4.79 10.27 -19.22
N PHE A 138 4.17 9.42 -20.03
CA PHE A 138 4.59 8.02 -20.17
C PHE A 138 6.03 7.86 -20.67
N LYS A 139 6.43 8.67 -21.65
CA LYS A 139 7.78 8.62 -22.23
C LYS A 139 8.81 9.34 -21.37
N GLY A 140 8.39 10.34 -20.60
CA GLY A 140 9.28 11.31 -19.97
C GLY A 140 9.40 11.21 -18.46
N LEU A 141 8.43 10.59 -17.77
CA LEU A 141 8.43 10.50 -16.32
C LEU A 141 9.44 9.45 -15.86
N SER A 142 10.43 9.89 -15.08
CA SER A 142 11.34 8.97 -14.41
C SER A 142 10.66 8.37 -13.18
N VAL A 143 10.26 7.10 -13.28
CA VAL A 143 9.68 6.32 -12.19
C VAL A 143 10.78 5.45 -11.58
N GLU A 144 11.62 6.05 -10.74
CA GLU A 144 12.71 5.33 -10.05
C GLU A 144 12.17 4.41 -8.93
N ASN A 145 10.96 4.68 -8.44
CA ASN A 145 10.34 4.02 -7.28
C ASN A 145 8.89 3.60 -7.60
N SER A 146 8.23 2.89 -6.67
CA SER A 146 6.81 2.55 -6.77
C SER A 146 5.91 3.76 -7.06
N LEU A 147 4.75 3.53 -7.68
CA LEU A 147 3.80 4.60 -8.03
C LEU A 147 3.36 5.45 -6.81
N PRO A 148 3.04 4.87 -5.64
CA PRO A 148 2.73 5.66 -4.43
C PRO A 148 3.86 6.59 -4.00
N GLU A 149 5.11 6.15 -4.14
CA GLU A 149 6.28 6.96 -3.80
C GLU A 149 6.48 8.08 -4.82
N THR A 150 6.27 7.79 -6.10
CA THR A 150 6.34 8.79 -7.17
C THR A 150 5.25 9.84 -7.00
N TYR A 151 4.00 9.43 -6.76
CA TYR A 151 2.89 10.33 -6.38
C TYR A 151 3.26 11.17 -5.15
N SER A 152 3.72 10.51 -4.08
CA SER A 152 4.08 11.19 -2.84
C SER A 152 5.19 12.22 -3.03
N LYS A 153 6.21 11.95 -3.85
CA LYS A 153 7.29 12.91 -4.17
C LYS A 153 6.77 14.13 -4.92
N ILE A 154 5.89 13.92 -5.91
CA ILE A 154 5.33 15.01 -6.72
C ILE A 154 4.44 15.93 -5.88
N PHE A 155 3.65 15.36 -4.97
CA PHE A 155 2.67 16.09 -4.16
C PHE A 155 3.09 16.33 -2.71
N ALA A 156 4.32 15.97 -2.31
CA ALA A 156 4.81 15.98 -0.92
C ALA A 156 4.54 17.31 -0.18
N ASN A 157 4.72 18.43 -0.89
CA ASN A 157 4.60 19.78 -0.36
C ASN A 157 3.32 20.50 -0.82
N ASN A 158 2.37 19.78 -1.43
CA ASN A 158 1.04 20.32 -1.67
C ASN A 158 0.23 20.17 -0.38
N ASP A 159 0.05 21.29 0.31
CA ASP A 159 -0.80 21.42 1.47
C ASP A 159 -2.28 21.40 1.02
N THR A 160 -2.72 20.26 0.49
CA THR A 160 -4.12 20.00 0.13
C THR A 160 -4.89 19.40 1.30
N GLY A 161 -4.46 19.64 2.54
CA GLY A 161 -5.16 19.18 3.73
C GLY A 161 -4.83 17.76 4.15
N LYS A 162 -3.56 17.33 4.02
CA LYS A 162 -3.11 16.09 4.67
C LYS A 162 -3.49 16.13 6.14
N HIS A 163 -4.33 15.17 6.54
CA HIS A 163 -4.58 14.81 7.93
C HIS A 163 -3.25 14.86 8.69
N LYS A 164 -3.11 15.83 9.59
CA LYS A 164 -2.07 15.78 10.60
C LYS A 164 -2.26 14.46 11.31
N LYS A 165 -1.33 13.50 11.13
CA LYS A 165 -1.15 12.42 12.11
C LYS A 165 -1.14 13.11 13.47
N ALA A 166 -2.08 12.77 14.34
CA ALA A 166 -2.13 13.30 15.68
C ALA A 166 -0.82 12.90 16.36
N THR A 167 0.15 13.81 16.37
CA THR A 167 1.32 13.69 17.21
C THR A 167 0.78 13.76 18.63
N THR A 168 0.60 12.61 19.27
CA THR A 168 0.34 12.54 20.71
C THR A 168 1.61 13.03 21.40
N THR A 169 1.74 14.34 21.53
CA THR A 169 2.73 14.96 22.39
C THR A 169 2.40 14.49 23.80
N LYS A 170 3.16 13.51 24.32
CA LYS A 170 3.14 13.19 25.75
C LYS A 170 3.43 14.50 26.48
N ALA A 171 2.40 15.05 27.12
CA ALA A 171 2.58 16.15 28.07
C ALA A 171 3.53 15.64 29.15
N LYS A 172 4.73 16.24 29.22
CA LYS A 172 5.58 16.15 30.41
C LYS A 172 4.75 16.71 31.56
N ALA A 173 4.33 15.83 32.47
CA ALA A 173 3.86 16.25 33.77
C ALA A 173 5.02 17.01 34.44
N GLN A 174 4.86 18.33 34.59
CA GLN A 174 5.65 19.11 35.53
C GLN A 174 5.08 18.82 36.91
N THR A 175 5.75 17.97 37.68
CA THR A 175 5.61 17.96 39.13
C THR A 175 6.27 19.21 39.67
N LYS A 176 5.47 20.09 40.28
CA LYS A 176 5.92 20.94 41.38
C LYS A 176 5.71 20.20 42.69
#